data_AF-A0A7S4KSK9-F1
#
_entry.id   AF-A0A7S4KSK9-F1
#
_cell.length_a   1.000
_cell.length_b   1.000
_cell.length_c   1.000
_cell.angle_alpha   90.00
_cell.angle_beta   90.00
_cell.angle_gamma   90.00
#
_symmetry.space_group_name_H-M   'P 1'
#
loop_
_entity.id
_entity.type
_entity.pdbx_description
1 polymer ?
#
loop_
_entity_poly.entity_id
_entity_poly.type
_entity_poly.pdbx_seq_one_letter_code
_entity_poly.pdbx_strand_id
1 'polypeptide(L)'
;MKKQTGKSTPERNEKNQKIERLEQDNQEKENQLIENQEKRETLEKENKYLKKKSDFLEKKCQKIEESLTFVLSELITIQKKISLTAAATSASTPVSSTQSSSSSSSSSSSARKKKVGGLAAMFEQKALEKENDAKRASLRIPAFRKNPKIAQNQTK
;
A
#
# COMPACT_ATOMS: atom_id res chain seq x y z
N MET A 1 -65.17 50.14 -30.42
CA MET A 1 -64.45 49.39 -29.38
C MET A 1 -63.00 49.23 -29.82
N LYS A 2 -62.06 49.97 -29.19
CA LYS A 2 -60.64 49.88 -29.54
C LYS A 2 -60.05 48.62 -28.88
N LYS A 3 -59.73 47.60 -29.67
CA LYS A 3 -58.98 46.43 -29.22
C LYS A 3 -57.53 46.87 -28.93
N GLN A 4 -57.17 46.98 -27.65
CA GLN A 4 -55.78 47.10 -27.21
C GLN A 4 -55.14 45.71 -27.35
N THR A 5 -54.32 45.52 -28.38
CA THR A 5 -53.41 44.37 -28.44
C THR A 5 -52.27 44.64 -27.47
N GLY A 6 -52.33 43.96 -26.32
CA GLY A 6 -51.30 44.03 -25.29
C GLY A 6 -49.96 43.61 -25.88
N LYS A 7 -48.99 44.53 -25.81
CA LYS A 7 -47.58 44.28 -26.11
C LYS A 7 -47.10 43.14 -25.20
N SER A 8 -46.82 41.96 -25.75
CA SER A 8 -45.94 41.00 -25.07
C SER A 8 -44.55 41.63 -25.03
N THR A 9 -44.15 42.14 -23.87
CA THR A 9 -42.88 42.84 -23.71
C THR A 9 -41.70 41.87 -23.91
N PRO A 10 -40.62 42.27 -24.60
CA PRO A 10 -39.39 41.48 -24.76
C PRO A 10 -38.86 40.87 -23.46
N GLU A 11 -39.06 41.56 -22.33
CA GLU A 11 -38.73 41.09 -20.98
C GLU A 11 -39.40 39.77 -20.58
N ARG A 12 -40.61 39.47 -21.07
CA ARG A 12 -41.30 38.21 -20.78
C ARG A 12 -40.63 37.04 -21.49
N ASN A 13 -40.08 37.27 -22.69
CA ASN A 13 -39.38 36.23 -23.45
C ASN A 13 -38.00 35.93 -22.84
N GLU A 14 -37.27 36.95 -22.41
CA GLU A 14 -35.98 36.77 -21.72
C GLU A 14 -36.13 36.02 -20.39
N LYS A 15 -37.18 36.31 -19.62
CA LYS A 15 -37.49 35.58 -18.37
C LYS A 15 -37.79 34.11 -18.65
N ASN A 16 -38.58 33.81 -19.68
CA ASN A 16 -38.89 32.42 -20.05
C ASN A 16 -37.63 31.65 -20.49
N GLN A 17 -36.76 32.25 -21.30
CA GLN A 17 -35.48 31.63 -21.68
C GLN A 17 -34.57 31.40 -20.48
N LYS A 18 -34.58 32.30 -19.49
CA LYS A 18 -33.80 32.13 -18.26
C LYS A 18 -34.35 30.99 -17.40
N ILE A 19 -35.67 30.85 -17.31
CA ILE A 19 -36.33 29.74 -16.60
C ILE A 19 -35.94 28.41 -17.24
N GLU A 20 -36.05 28.31 -18.57
CA GLU A 20 -35.70 27.09 -19.31
C GLU A 20 -34.24 26.68 -19.11
N ARG A 21 -33.30 27.65 -19.13
CA ARG A 21 -31.88 27.38 -18.83
C ARG A 21 -31.67 26.88 -17.40
N LEU A 22 -32.35 27.49 -16.42
CA LEU A 22 -32.23 27.08 -15.02
C LEU A 22 -32.84 25.70 -14.78
N GLU A 23 -33.94 25.36 -15.48
CA GLU A 23 -34.53 24.02 -15.45
C GLU A 23 -33.59 22.98 -16.05
N GLN A 24 -32.94 23.28 -17.18
CA GLN A 24 -31.92 22.41 -17.77
C GLN A 24 -30.71 22.22 -16.85
N ASP A 25 -30.19 23.31 -16.26
CA ASP A 25 -29.07 23.25 -15.31
C ASP A 25 -29.42 22.44 -14.05
N ASN A 26 -30.66 22.55 -13.56
CA ASN A 26 -31.14 21.76 -12.43
C ASN A 26 -31.23 20.29 -12.80
N GLN A 27 -31.79 19.97 -13.97
CA GLN A 27 -31.87 18.59 -14.45
C GLN A 27 -30.48 17.96 -14.64
N GLU A 28 -29.51 18.72 -15.17
CA GLU A 28 -28.14 18.25 -15.32
C GLU A 28 -27.51 17.97 -13.95
N LYS A 29 -27.68 18.86 -12.98
CA LYS A 29 -27.17 18.66 -11.61
C LYS A 29 -27.83 17.47 -10.92
N GLU A 30 -29.13 17.26 -11.10
CA GLU A 30 -29.83 16.08 -10.58
C GLU A 30 -29.25 14.80 -11.17
N ASN A 31 -29.01 14.76 -12.48
CA ASN A 31 -28.39 13.61 -13.15
C ASN A 31 -26.96 13.35 -12.60
N GLN A 32 -26.17 14.41 -12.41
CA GLN A 32 -24.83 14.30 -11.81
C GLN A 32 -24.89 13.80 -10.36
N LEU A 33 -25.89 14.21 -9.58
CA LEU A 33 -26.09 13.73 -8.21
C LEU A 33 -26.42 12.24 -8.18
N ILE A 34 -27.28 11.78 -9.08
CA ILE A 34 -27.63 10.36 -9.23
C ILE A 34 -26.37 9.56 -9.61
N GLU A 35 -25.62 9.99 -10.62
CA GLU A 35 -24.38 9.31 -11.05
C GLU A 35 -23.35 9.24 -9.91
N ASN A 36 -23.20 10.33 -9.15
CA ASN A 36 -22.31 10.35 -8.00
C ASN A 36 -22.78 9.44 -6.86
N GLN A 37 -24.09 9.30 -6.67
CA GLN A 37 -24.65 8.37 -5.69
C GLN A 37 -24.38 6.92 -6.09
N GLU A 38 -24.57 6.55 -7.35
CA GLU A 38 -24.22 5.21 -7.85
C GLU A 38 -22.72 4.90 -7.73
N LYS A 39 -21.86 5.88 -8.07
CA LYS A 39 -20.41 5.78 -7.86
C LYS A 39 -20.04 5.60 -6.39
N ARG A 40 -20.73 6.31 -5.49
CA ARG A 40 -20.50 6.15 -4.04
C ARG A 40 -20.90 4.76 -3.57
N GLU A 41 -22.04 4.23 -4.01
CA GLU A 41 -22.50 2.90 -3.63
C GLU A 41 -21.58 1.78 -4.14
N THR A 42 -21.04 1.93 -5.35
CA THR A 42 -20.05 0.98 -5.90
C THR A 42 -18.75 1.00 -5.09
N LEU A 43 -18.21 2.20 -4.79
CA LEU A 43 -17.03 2.36 -3.95
C LEU A 43 -17.25 1.81 -2.52
N GLU A 44 -18.44 1.97 -1.96
CA GLU A 44 -18.77 1.42 -0.63
C GLU A 44 -18.76 -0.11 -0.63
N LYS A 45 -19.29 -0.75 -1.69
CA LYS A 45 -19.22 -2.21 -1.87
C LYS A 45 -17.78 -2.70 -2.01
N GLU A 46 -16.96 -2.01 -2.79
CA GLU A 46 -15.54 -2.33 -2.95
C GLU A 46 -14.77 -2.18 -1.63
N ASN A 47 -15.01 -1.09 -0.89
CA ASN A 47 -14.37 -0.87 0.40
C ASN A 47 -14.74 -1.98 1.39
N LYS A 48 -16.02 -2.37 1.45
CA LYS A 48 -16.49 -3.48 2.28
C LYS A 48 -15.82 -4.81 1.90
N TYR A 49 -15.63 -5.07 0.60
CA TYR A 49 -14.92 -6.25 0.12
C TYR A 49 -13.45 -6.23 0.54
N LEU A 50 -12.75 -5.11 0.31
CA LEU A 50 -11.34 -4.94 0.67
C LEU A 50 -11.12 -5.08 2.18
N LYS A 51 -12.03 -4.53 3.00
CA LYS A 51 -11.98 -4.68 4.45
C LYS A 51 -12.06 -6.14 4.88
N LYS A 52 -13.02 -6.91 4.37
CA LYS A 52 -13.12 -8.35 4.64
C LYS A 52 -11.85 -9.12 4.23
N LYS A 53 -11.25 -8.74 3.10
CA LYS A 53 -9.99 -9.33 2.64
C LYS A 53 -8.83 -8.99 3.57
N SER A 54 -8.77 -7.76 4.06
CA SER A 54 -7.79 -7.33 5.07
C SER A 54 -7.92 -8.14 6.36
N ASP A 55 -9.13 -8.23 6.92
CA ASP A 55 -9.40 -8.98 8.15
C ASP A 55 -9.02 -10.47 8.00
N PHE A 56 -9.23 -11.05 6.81
CA PHE A 56 -8.84 -12.42 6.51
C PHE A 56 -7.32 -12.60 6.48
N LEU A 57 -6.59 -11.66 5.88
CA LEU A 57 -5.13 -11.68 5.84
C LEU A 57 -4.54 -11.48 7.24
N GLU A 58 -5.13 -10.60 8.04
CA GLU A 58 -4.73 -10.38 9.43
C GLU A 58 -4.85 -11.66 10.26
N LYS A 59 -5.99 -12.37 10.16
CA LYS A 59 -6.17 -13.68 10.82
C LYS A 59 -5.15 -14.72 10.37
N LYS A 60 -4.73 -14.70 9.10
CA LYS A 60 -3.66 -15.60 8.62
C LYS A 60 -2.32 -15.22 9.22
N CYS A 61 -2.00 -13.93 9.32
CA CYS A 61 -0.76 -13.47 9.92
C CYS A 61 -0.68 -13.88 11.39
N GLN A 62 -1.76 -13.68 12.16
CA GLN A 62 -1.84 -14.10 13.57
C GLN A 62 -1.54 -15.59 13.74
N LYS A 63 -2.12 -16.47 12.91
CA LYS A 63 -1.82 -17.92 12.96
C LYS A 63 -0.35 -18.25 12.67
N ILE A 64 0.27 -17.50 11.75
CA ILE A 64 1.69 -17.67 11.44
C ILE A 64 2.54 -17.19 12.62
N GLU A 65 2.18 -16.07 13.25
CA GLU A 65 2.87 -15.55 14.45
C GLU A 65 2.77 -16.52 15.64
N GLU A 66 1.62 -17.12 15.87
CA GLU A 66 1.43 -18.17 16.89
C GLU A 66 2.33 -19.38 16.59
N SER A 67 2.34 -19.84 15.34
CA SER A 67 3.19 -20.97 14.90
C SER A 67 4.68 -20.65 15.05
N LEU A 68 5.09 -19.43 14.72
CA LEU A 68 6.47 -18.98 14.86
C LEU A 68 6.89 -18.92 16.33
N THR A 69 6.01 -18.39 17.19
CA THR A 69 6.21 -18.34 18.64
C THR A 69 6.41 -19.74 19.22
N PHE A 70 5.59 -20.71 18.78
CA PHE A 70 5.73 -22.10 19.17
C PHE A 70 7.10 -22.67 18.77
N VAL A 71 7.50 -22.55 17.51
CA VAL A 71 8.80 -23.04 17.02
C VAL A 71 9.97 -22.41 17.78
N LEU A 72 9.91 -21.10 18.04
CA LEU A 72 10.94 -20.40 18.83
C LEU A 72 11.05 -20.96 20.25
N SER A 73 9.92 -21.27 20.89
CA SER A 73 9.90 -21.87 22.23
C SER A 73 10.53 -23.27 22.27
N GLU A 74 10.30 -24.08 21.23
CA GLU A 74 10.93 -25.40 21.09
C GLU A 74 12.43 -25.28 20.88
N LEU A 75 12.88 -24.35 20.03
CA LEU A 75 14.30 -24.10 19.80
C LEU A 75 15.02 -23.66 21.08
N ILE A 76 14.42 -22.76 21.87
CA ILE A 76 14.96 -22.35 23.16
C ILE A 76 15.08 -23.56 24.10
N THR A 77 14.08 -24.44 24.12
CA THR A 77 14.10 -25.65 24.94
C THR A 77 15.21 -26.60 24.53
N ILE A 78 15.38 -26.83 23.22
CA ILE A 78 16.47 -27.66 22.67
C ILE A 78 17.83 -27.05 23.00
N GLN A 79 18.00 -25.73 22.83
CA GLN A 79 19.23 -25.03 23.15
C GLN A 79 19.61 -25.17 24.64
N LYS A 80 18.64 -25.07 25.55
CA LYS A 80 18.84 -25.31 26.99
C LYS A 80 19.28 -26.74 27.27
N LYS A 81 18.65 -27.74 26.64
CA LYS A 81 19.03 -29.16 26.78
C LYS A 81 20.48 -29.39 26.32
N ILE A 82 20.84 -28.89 25.15
CA ILE A 82 22.22 -28.99 24.62
C ILE A 82 23.22 -28.37 25.59
N SER A 83 22.92 -27.18 26.13
CA SER A 83 23.80 -26.49 27.07
C SER A 83 24.02 -27.28 28.37
N LEU A 84 22.96 -27.88 28.91
CA LEU A 84 23.04 -28.74 30.10
C LEU A 84 23.85 -30.01 29.83
N THR A 85 23.64 -30.66 28.68
CA THR A 85 24.40 -31.85 28.30
C THR A 85 25.89 -31.55 28.10
N ALA A 86 26.22 -30.42 27.47
CA ALA A 86 27.59 -29.97 27.30
C ALA A 86 28.27 -29.71 28.67
N ALA A 87 27.59 -29.00 29.57
CA ALA A 87 28.09 -28.77 30.93
C ALA A 87 28.31 -30.08 31.71
N ALA A 88 27.35 -31.01 31.66
CA ALA A 88 27.48 -32.32 32.32
C ALA A 88 28.65 -33.15 31.77
N THR A 89 28.90 -33.10 30.45
CA THR A 89 30.02 -33.80 29.80
C THR A 89 31.36 -33.21 30.22
N SER A 90 31.46 -31.87 30.31
CA SER A 90 32.68 -31.20 30.79
C SER A 90 32.96 -31.42 32.28
N ALA A 91 31.94 -31.73 33.08
CA ALA A 91 32.09 -32.06 34.49
C ALA A 91 32.47 -33.54 34.73
N SER A 92 32.08 -34.46 33.84
CA SER A 92 32.32 -35.90 33.98
C SER A 92 33.57 -36.42 33.25
N THR A 93 34.17 -35.61 32.38
CA THR A 93 35.52 -35.82 31.85
C THR A 93 36.50 -34.92 32.61
N PRO A 94 37.08 -35.37 33.75
CA PRO A 94 38.18 -34.62 34.33
C PRO A 94 39.27 -34.56 33.25
N VAL A 95 39.62 -33.34 32.82
CA VAL A 95 40.88 -33.11 32.12
C VAL A 95 41.96 -33.58 33.09
N SER A 96 42.41 -34.82 32.90
CA SER A 96 43.65 -35.30 33.49
C SER A 96 44.71 -34.33 33.01
N SER A 97 45.26 -33.57 33.96
CA SER A 97 46.38 -32.66 33.80
C SER A 97 47.62 -33.45 33.42
N THR A 98 47.72 -33.86 32.16
CA THR A 98 48.98 -34.31 31.57
C THR A 98 49.61 -33.12 30.87
N GLN A 99 50.48 -32.43 31.59
CA GLN A 99 51.47 -31.56 30.98
C GLN A 99 52.26 -32.38 29.95
N SER A 100 52.23 -31.97 28.69
CA SER A 100 53.19 -32.41 27.68
C SER A 100 53.37 -31.30 26.64
N SER A 101 54.63 -30.91 26.55
CA SER A 101 55.26 -29.85 25.76
C SER A 101 55.19 -30.06 24.23
N SER A 102 55.33 -28.93 23.52
CA SER A 102 55.75 -28.75 22.11
C SER A 102 54.82 -29.35 21.04
N SER A 103 54.52 -28.72 19.91
CA SER A 103 55.31 -27.81 19.07
C SER A 103 54.42 -26.98 18.14
N SER A 104 54.94 -25.80 17.82
CA SER A 104 54.53 -24.84 16.80
C SER A 104 54.24 -25.41 15.40
N SER A 105 53.21 -24.89 14.74
CA SER A 105 53.27 -24.60 13.30
C SER A 105 52.26 -23.52 12.91
N SER A 106 52.79 -22.33 12.70
CA SER A 106 52.18 -21.21 11.98
C SER A 106 51.96 -21.58 10.51
N SER A 107 50.74 -21.38 9.98
CA SER A 107 50.57 -21.20 8.54
C SER A 107 49.75 -19.95 8.24
N SER A 108 50.42 -19.05 7.53
CA SER A 108 49.93 -17.78 7.02
C SER A 108 48.98 -18.04 5.84
N SER A 109 47.77 -17.50 5.88
CA SER A 109 46.97 -17.28 4.68
C SER A 109 46.36 -15.88 4.71
N SER A 110 47.17 -14.92 4.26
CA SER A 110 46.70 -13.61 3.81
C SER A 110 45.90 -13.75 2.52
N ALA A 111 44.89 -12.88 2.36
CA ALA A 111 44.10 -12.62 1.15
C ALA A 111 42.85 -13.48 0.89
N ARG A 112 41.88 -13.44 1.81
CA ARG A 112 40.44 -13.39 1.44
C ARG A 112 39.69 -12.35 2.27
N LYS A 113 40.10 -11.07 2.18
CA LYS A 113 39.26 -9.94 2.55
C LYS A 113 38.61 -9.37 1.28
N LYS A 114 37.36 -9.76 1.00
CA LYS A 114 36.31 -8.90 0.43
C LYS A 114 35.10 -9.75 0.05
N LYS A 115 33.91 -9.18 0.29
CA LYS A 115 32.55 -9.64 -0.11
C LYS A 115 31.75 -10.45 0.90
N VAL A 116 31.73 -10.05 2.18
CA VAL A 116 30.61 -10.42 3.09
C VAL A 116 29.51 -9.34 3.16
N GLY A 117 29.74 -8.16 2.59
CA GLY A 117 28.76 -7.05 2.59
C GLY A 117 27.93 -6.88 1.31
N GLY A 118 28.14 -7.71 0.27
CA GLY A 118 27.50 -7.48 -1.04
C GLY A 118 25.98 -7.72 -1.05
N LEU A 119 25.50 -8.66 -0.24
CA LEU A 119 24.08 -9.01 -0.22
C LEU A 119 23.25 -8.00 0.58
N ALA A 120 23.76 -7.53 1.72
CA ALA A 120 23.11 -6.49 2.52
C ALA A 120 23.02 -5.16 1.76
N ALA A 121 24.11 -4.77 1.08
CA ALA A 121 24.11 -3.58 0.22
C ALA A 121 23.10 -3.69 -0.93
N MET A 122 22.92 -4.88 -1.51
CA MET A 122 21.89 -5.11 -2.54
C MET A 122 20.47 -4.99 -2.00
N PHE A 123 20.21 -5.41 -0.75
CA PHE A 123 18.90 -5.26 -0.13
C PHE A 123 18.60 -3.80 0.21
N GLU A 124 19.58 -3.05 0.71
CA GLU A 124 19.45 -1.63 1.03
C GLU A 124 19.21 -0.78 -0.23
N GLN A 125 19.97 -1.05 -1.30
CA GLN A 125 19.80 -0.36 -2.59
C GLN A 125 18.43 -0.64 -3.21
N LYS A 126 17.93 -1.88 -3.12
CA LYS A 126 16.61 -2.26 -3.64
C LYS A 126 15.44 -1.71 -2.81
N ALA A 127 15.64 -1.48 -1.51
CA ALA A 127 14.65 -0.82 -0.67
C ALA A 127 14.54 0.68 -1.02
N LEU A 128 15.67 1.36 -1.22
CA LEU A 128 15.73 2.76 -1.64
C LEU A 128 15.13 2.99 -3.04
N GLU A 129 15.34 2.06 -3.98
CA GLU A 129 14.71 2.12 -5.31
C GLU A 129 13.17 2.03 -5.24
N LYS A 130 12.63 1.15 -4.41
CA LYS A 130 11.17 1.02 -4.24
C LYS A 130 10.54 2.25 -3.61
N GLU A 131 11.21 2.90 -2.65
CA GLU A 131 10.71 4.12 -2.03
C GLU A 131 10.68 5.29 -3.03
N ASN A 132 11.71 5.40 -3.87
CA ASN A 132 11.78 6.42 -4.91
C ASN A 132 10.73 6.20 -6.02
N ASP A 133 10.50 4.95 -6.43
CA ASP A 133 9.45 4.61 -7.39
C ASP A 133 8.05 4.88 -6.84
N ALA A 134 7.81 4.59 -5.55
CA ALA A 134 6.55 4.93 -4.89
C ALA A 134 6.31 6.45 -4.82
N LYS A 135 7.36 7.23 -4.50
CA LYS A 135 7.32 8.70 -4.51
C LYS A 135 7.12 9.27 -5.92
N ARG A 136 7.69 8.63 -6.95
CA ARG A 136 7.52 9.03 -8.35
C ARG A 136 6.12 8.70 -8.88
N ALA A 137 5.56 7.57 -8.48
CA ALA A 137 4.20 7.18 -8.83
C ALA A 137 3.15 8.09 -8.17
N SER A 138 3.36 8.51 -6.91
CA SER A 138 2.44 9.43 -6.21
C SER A 138 2.46 10.85 -6.78
N LEU A 139 3.60 11.32 -7.29
CA LEU A 139 3.71 12.62 -7.98
C LEU A 139 3.13 12.61 -9.40
N ARG A 140 2.89 11.43 -9.97
CA ARG A 140 2.25 11.27 -11.28
C ARG A 140 0.74 11.39 -11.13
N ILE A 141 0.28 12.58 -10.77
CA ILE A 141 -1.12 12.97 -10.90
C ILE A 141 -1.50 12.71 -12.36
N PRO A 142 -2.49 11.84 -12.66
CA PRO A 142 -2.99 11.75 -14.02
C PRO A 142 -3.50 13.13 -14.37
N ALA A 143 -2.89 13.76 -15.37
CA ALA A 143 -3.47 14.92 -16.01
C ALA A 143 -4.72 14.46 -16.76
N PHE A 144 -5.79 14.13 -16.03
CA PHE A 144 -7.13 14.07 -16.56
C PHE A 144 -7.40 15.48 -17.04
N ARG A 145 -7.32 15.58 -18.36
CA ARG A 145 -7.36 16.78 -19.14
C ARG A 145 -8.59 17.57 -18.70
N LYS A 146 -8.35 18.84 -18.39
CA LYS A 146 -9.34 19.91 -18.43
C LYS A 146 -10.34 19.65 -19.55
N ASN A 147 -11.62 19.72 -19.24
CA ASN A 147 -12.73 19.74 -20.19
C ASN A 147 -12.34 20.49 -21.48
N PRO A 148 -12.19 19.82 -22.65
CA PRO A 148 -12.16 20.55 -23.89
C PRO A 148 -13.54 21.21 -24.04
N LYS A 149 -13.52 22.54 -24.17
CA LYS A 149 -14.68 23.40 -24.37
C LYS A 149 -15.71 22.73 -25.29
N ILE A 150 -16.86 22.37 -24.73
CA ILE A 150 -18.07 22.08 -25.50
C ILE A 150 -18.50 23.43 -26.09
N ALA A 151 -18.06 23.70 -27.30
CA ALA A 151 -18.49 24.83 -28.10
C ALA A 151 -18.70 24.33 -29.53
N GLN A 152 -19.92 23.87 -29.82
CA GLN A 152 -20.58 23.95 -31.13
C GLN A 152 -21.98 23.30 -31.06
N ASN A 153 -22.92 24.00 -30.43
CA ASN A 153 -24.34 23.85 -30.79
C ASN A 153 -24.57 24.71 -32.04
N GLN A 154 -24.43 24.12 -33.23
CA GLN A 154 -25.04 24.66 -34.45
C GLN A 154 -26.45 24.07 -34.54
N THR A 155 -27.43 24.90 -34.23
CA THR A 155 -28.84 24.66 -34.51
C THR A 155 -29.09 24.82 -36.02
N LYS A 156 -29.90 23.92 -36.57
CA LYS A 156 -30.82 24.21 -37.67
C LYS A 156 -32.23 24.04 -37.14
#